data_AF-A0A646KTJ1-F1
#
_entry.id   AF-A0A646KTJ1-F1
#
_cell.length_a   1.000
_cell.length_b   1.000
_cell.length_c   1.000
_cell.angle_alpha   90.00
_cell.angle_beta   90.00
_cell.angle_gamma   90.00
#
_symmetry.space_group_name_H-M   'P 1'
#
loop_
_entity.id
_entity.type
_entity.pdbx_description
1 polymer ?
#
loop_
_entity_poly.entity_id
_entity_poly.type
_entity_poly.pdbx_seq_one_letter_code
_entity_poly.pdbx_strand_id
1 'polypeptide(L)' 'ALIDPADFTEVPDGHDGDAILAVAARVGATRLIDNIPLRFGASS' A
#
# COMPACT_ATOMS: atom_id res chain seq x y z
N ALA A 1 3.52 3.07 2.92
CA ALA A 1 3.29 3.81 1.68
C ALA A 1 2.15 3.14 0.91
N LEU A 2 1.43 3.89 0.10
CA LEU A 2 0.47 3.35 -0.86
C LEU A 2 1.15 3.28 -2.23
N ILE A 3 1.08 2.11 -2.87
CA ILE A 3 1.87 1.78 -4.05
C ILE A 3 0.95 1.34 -5.20
N ASP A 4 1.20 1.81 -6.41
CA ASP A 4 0.52 1.34 -7.62
C ASP A 4 0.98 -0.09 -7.94
N PRO A 5 0.07 -1.07 -8.03
CA PRO A 5 0.45 -2.46 -8.31
C PRO A 5 1.02 -2.68 -9.72
N ALA A 6 0.81 -1.77 -10.67
CA ALA A 6 1.25 -1.91 -12.06
C ALA A 6 2.74 -1.64 -12.23
N ASP A 7 3.28 -0.65 -11.51
CA ASP A 7 4.67 -0.20 -11.69
C ASP A 7 5.47 -0.04 -10.38
N PHE A 8 4.85 -0.33 -9.23
CA PHE A 8 5.44 -0.22 -7.90
C PHE A 8 5.95 1.19 -7.53
N THR A 9 5.34 2.23 -8.11
CA THR A 9 5.56 3.62 -7.71
C THR A 9 4.53 4.07 -6.68
N GLU A 10 4.77 5.21 -6.03
CA GLU A 10 3.82 5.76 -5.06
C GLU A 10 2.56 6.27 -5.77
N VAL A 11 1.37 5.93 -5.24
CA VAL A 11 0.12 6.44 -5.81
C VAL A 11 -0.01 7.95 -5.53
N PRO A 12 -0.57 8.74 -6.46
CA PRO A 12 -0.81 10.15 -6.24
C PRO A 12 -1.92 10.37 -5.19
N ASP A 13 -1.94 11.58 -4.61
CA ASP A 13 -3.05 12.00 -3.75
C ASP A 13 -4.38 11.96 -4.52
N GLY A 14 -5.42 11.44 -3.87
CA GLY A 14 -6.75 11.29 -4.49
C GLY A 14 -6.87 10.14 -5.47
N HIS A 15 -5.94 9.17 -5.46
CA HIS A 15 -6.02 7.95 -6.27
C HIS A 15 -7.30 7.15 -6.01
N ASP A 16 -7.99 6.80 -7.10
CA ASP A 16 -9.13 5.88 -7.10
C ASP A 16 -8.73 4.54 -7.77
N GLY A 17 -9.24 3.43 -7.23
CA GLY A 17 -8.92 2.08 -7.72
C GLY A 17 -7.95 1.31 -6.84
N ASP A 18 -7.27 0.33 -7.43
CA ASP A 18 -6.45 -0.64 -6.69
C ASP A 18 -5.11 -0.01 -6.24
N ALA A 19 -4.67 -0.38 -5.04
CA ALA A 19 -3.39 0.04 -4.46
C ALA A 19 -2.86 -1.04 -3.50
N ILE A 20 -1.56 -1.02 -3.21
CA ILE A 20 -0.95 -1.86 -2.18
C ILE A 20 -0.51 -0.98 -1.01
N LEU A 21 -1.02 -1.28 0.19
CA LEU A 21 -0.46 -0.74 1.43
C LEU A 21 0.77 -1.54 1.81
N ALA A 22 1.95 -0.95 1.65
CA ALA A 22 3.21 -1.51 2.08
C ALA A 22 3.63 -0.92 3.44
N VAL A 23 3.81 -1.79 4.43
CA VAL A 23 4.26 -1.42 5.79
C VAL A 23 5.56 -2.17 6.11
N ALA A 24 6.50 -1.46 6.72
CA ALA A 24 7.68 -2.07 7.30
C ALA A 24 7.88 -1.56 8.72
N ALA A 25 8.10 -2.48 9.65
CA ALA A 25 8.31 -2.17 11.05
C ALA A 25 9.43 -3.04 11.64
N ARG A 26 9.98 -2.61 12.78
CA ARG A 26 10.94 -3.40 13.57
C ARG A 26 10.26 -3.89 14.84
N VAL A 27 10.43 -5.17 15.16
CA VAL A 27 10.02 -5.78 16.44
C VAL A 27 11.27 -6.36 17.08
N GLY A 28 11.81 -5.65 18.07
CA GLY A 28 13.17 -5.91 18.55
C GLY A 28 14.19 -5.75 17.42
N ALA A 29 15.03 -6.77 17.22
CA ALA A 29 15.99 -6.81 16.11
C ALA A 29 15.36 -7.22 14.76
N THR A 30 14.16 -7.81 14.77
CA THR A 30 13.53 -8.37 13.59
C THR A 30 12.87 -7.29 12.75
N ARG A 31 13.06 -7.34 11.42
CA ARG A 31 12.34 -6.49 10.47
C ARG A 31 11.16 -7.25 9.89
N LEU A 32 9.96 -6.73 10.09
CA LEU A 32 8.71 -7.25 9.55
C LEU A 32 8.27 -6.38 8.38
N ILE A 33 7.66 -7.03 7.39
CA ILE A 33 7.07 -6.40 6.22
C ILE A 33 5.69 -7.02 6.04
N ASP A 34 4.69 -6.19 5.77
CA ASP A 34 3.37 -6.65 5.39
C ASP A 34 2.85 -5.78 4.23
N ASN A 35 2.20 -6.43 3.27
CA ASN A 35 1.64 -5.82 2.08
C ASN A 35 0.17 -6.25 1.94
N ILE A 36 -0.74 -5.29 1.93
CA ILE A 36 -2.18 -5.57 1.85
C ILE A 36 -2.77 -4.85 0.61
N PRO A 37 -3.43 -5.57 -0.31
CA PRO A 37 -4.18 -4.94 -1.40
C PRO A 37 -5.39 -4.17 -0.87
N LEU A 38 -5.62 -2.98 -1.39
CA LEU A 38 -6.74 -2.09 -1.07
C LEU A 38 -7.40 -1.60 -2.36
N ARG A 39 -8.66 -1.18 -2.27
CA ARG A 39 -9.37 -0.52 -3.37
C ARG A 39 -10.05 0.75 -2.88
N PHE A 40 -9.68 1.89 -3.45
CA PHE A 40 -10.23 3.21 -3.17
C PHE A 40 -11.31 3.58 -4.19
N GLY A 41 -12.18 4.55 -3.85
CA GLY A 41 -13.24 5.05 -4.74
C GLY A 41 -14.47 4.15 -4.90
N ALA A 42 -14.47 2.94 -4.34
CA ALA A 42 -15.65 2.06 -4.31
C ALA A 42 -16.60 2.49 -3.18
N SER A 43 -17.40 3.53 -3.41
CA SER A 43 -18.56 3.83 -2.57
C SER A 43 -19.75 3.02 -3.10
N SER A 44 -20.35 2.16 -2.26
CA SER A 44 -21.66 1.54 -2.52
C SER A 44 -22.79 2.55 -2.39
#